data_AF-U4KPR0-F1
#
_entry.id   AF-U4KPR0-F1
#
_cell.length_a   1.000
_cell.length_b   1.000
_cell.length_c   1.000
_cell.angle_alpha   90.00
_cell.angle_beta   90.00
_cell.angle_gamma   90.00
#
_symmetry.space_group_name_H-M   'P 1'
#
loop_
_entity.id
_entity.type
_entity.pdbx_description
1 polymer ?
#
loop_
_entity_poly.entity_id
_entity_poly.type
_entity_poly.pdbx_seq_one_letter_code
_entity_poly.pdbx_strand_id
1 'polypeptide(L)'
;MSLKFLGRLFFGLAVLMIGYTVYGFSAIDMQSKHIVKYGDLAVEKGEYEYFQQISKYYYQDALLSEKVTTATGSFNLNMFVMSSGDYNSVVILIDHLTGYSEQDGLLLKVSLENLVETKDELEVVELFMDNTLSKKWYITTLDPNKIYEGQENIQDILDVELYLIGEKPEKGEERIDTLLYDFDQTSGVFASKEYLDLNGVVFNDDDKALSSAELLDLGILESDGHSFAEFQGVLWRNMGIYVVLVIIIAYLMFFRGRDRFGNKKISKYGPKPAPGKETKVVTQEPVKQNFNSKSLGEPEKQDKNDKK
;
A
#
# COMPACT_ATOMS: atom_id res chain seq x y z
N MET A 1 24.03 31.68 3.26
CA MET A 1 23.78 30.22 3.18
C MET A 1 24.64 29.64 2.04
N SER A 2 25.42 28.57 2.25
CA SER A 2 26.34 28.07 1.19
C SER A 2 25.60 27.19 0.17
N LEU A 3 26.01 27.20 -1.10
CA LEU A 3 25.42 26.37 -2.17
C LEU A 3 25.42 24.86 -1.82
N LYS A 4 26.42 24.41 -1.04
CA LYS A 4 26.52 23.04 -0.53
C LYS A 4 25.48 22.71 0.54
N PHE A 5 25.13 23.69 1.38
CA PHE A 5 24.06 23.55 2.37
C PHE A 5 22.70 23.45 1.67
N LEU A 6 22.47 24.30 0.68
CA LEU A 6 21.22 24.29 -0.09
C LEU A 6 21.02 22.97 -0.85
N GLY A 7 22.07 22.43 -1.49
CA GLY A 7 22.01 21.13 -2.16
C GLY A 7 21.73 19.95 -1.21
N ARG A 8 22.27 19.99 0.02
CA ARG A 8 21.97 18.98 1.06
C ARG A 8 20.53 19.08 1.56
N LEU A 9 20.01 20.30 1.68
CA LEU A 9 18.63 20.54 2.07
C LEU A 9 17.65 19.99 1.03
N PHE A 10 17.87 20.30 -0.25
CA PHE A 10 17.05 19.77 -1.34
C PHE A 10 17.14 18.24 -1.47
N PHE A 11 18.34 17.67 -1.30
CA PHE A 11 18.50 16.21 -1.26
C PHE A 11 17.70 15.59 -0.11
N GLY A 12 17.78 16.16 1.10
CA GLY A 12 17.00 15.70 2.25
C GLY A 12 15.49 15.76 2.01
N LEU A 13 15.01 16.86 1.40
CA LEU A 13 13.58 17.01 1.07
C LEU A 13 13.13 16.02 -0.01
N ALA A 14 13.94 15.77 -1.03
CA ALA A 14 13.66 14.77 -2.05
C ALA A 14 13.62 13.35 -1.46
N VAL A 15 14.57 13.03 -0.57
CA VAL A 15 14.56 11.77 0.19
C VAL A 15 13.23 11.66 0.95
N LEU A 16 12.86 12.64 1.77
CA LEU A 16 11.61 12.61 2.55
C LEU A 16 10.37 12.41 1.67
N MET A 17 10.26 13.12 0.54
CA MET A 17 9.13 12.97 -0.39
C MET A 17 9.05 11.56 -0.97
N ILE A 18 10.16 11.03 -1.48
CA ILE A 18 10.21 9.67 -2.01
C ILE A 18 9.92 8.65 -0.91
N GLY A 19 10.44 8.85 0.30
CA GLY A 19 10.20 7.98 1.44
C GLY A 19 8.72 7.95 1.84
N TYR A 20 8.05 9.10 1.84
CA TYR A 20 6.61 9.18 2.06
C TYR A 20 5.83 8.42 0.99
N THR A 21 6.20 8.56 -0.28
CA THR A 21 5.58 7.81 -1.39
C THR A 21 5.80 6.31 -1.26
N VAL A 22 7.01 5.86 -0.92
CA VAL A 22 7.32 4.43 -0.70
C VAL A 22 6.51 3.89 0.47
N TYR A 23 6.41 4.64 1.57
CA TYR A 23 5.58 4.28 2.71
C TYR A 23 4.12 4.13 2.30
N GLY A 24 3.56 5.11 1.57
CA GLY A 24 2.19 5.08 1.08
C GLY A 24 1.89 3.85 0.22
N PHE A 25 2.71 3.57 -0.80
CA PHE A 25 2.54 2.37 -1.63
C PHE A 25 2.70 1.08 -0.83
N SER A 26 3.59 1.06 0.17
CA SER A 26 3.79 -0.13 1.00
C SER A 26 2.64 -0.36 1.97
N ALA A 27 2.01 0.70 2.47
CA ALA A 27 0.80 0.61 3.27
C ALA A 27 -0.39 0.10 2.46
N ILE A 28 -0.53 0.56 1.20
CA ILE A 28 -1.54 0.03 0.27
C ILE A 28 -1.29 -1.46 0.00
N ASP A 29 -0.05 -1.86 -0.35
CA ASP A 29 0.31 -3.27 -0.59
C ASP A 29 0.05 -4.15 0.66
N MET A 30 0.31 -3.61 1.85
CA MET A 30 0.01 -4.27 3.12
C MET A 30 -1.49 -4.50 3.30
N GLN A 31 -2.31 -3.47 3.07
CA GLN A 31 -3.78 -3.55 3.16
C GLN A 31 -4.37 -4.50 2.11
N SER A 32 -3.93 -4.42 0.86
CA SER A 32 -4.40 -5.32 -0.20
C SER A 32 -4.10 -6.78 0.13
N LYS A 33 -2.90 -7.10 0.62
CA LYS A 33 -2.56 -8.47 1.04
C LYS A 33 -3.40 -8.97 2.21
N HIS A 34 -3.69 -8.09 3.16
CA HIS A 34 -4.53 -8.39 4.31
C HIS A 34 -5.97 -8.70 3.86
N ILE A 35 -6.57 -7.82 3.05
CA ILE A 35 -7.91 -8.02 2.47
C ILE A 35 -7.97 -9.33 1.67
N VAL A 36 -6.99 -9.57 0.78
CA VAL A 36 -6.96 -10.78 -0.05
C VAL A 36 -6.87 -12.04 0.79
N LYS A 37 -5.97 -12.09 1.79
CA LYS A 37 -5.82 -13.28 2.63
C LYS A 37 -7.12 -13.61 3.37
N TYR A 38 -7.72 -12.62 4.02
CA TYR A 38 -8.90 -12.86 4.85
C TYR A 38 -10.18 -13.03 4.00
N GLY A 39 -10.29 -12.32 2.89
CA GLY A 39 -11.37 -12.54 1.92
C GLY A 39 -11.31 -13.94 1.31
N ASP A 40 -10.13 -14.40 0.89
CA ASP A 40 -9.97 -15.77 0.37
C ASP A 40 -10.34 -16.84 1.40
N LEU A 41 -9.95 -16.64 2.66
CA LEU A 41 -10.30 -17.56 3.75
C LEU A 41 -11.81 -17.56 4.04
N ALA A 42 -12.45 -16.39 3.97
CA ALA A 42 -13.89 -16.26 4.17
C ALA A 42 -14.66 -17.01 3.07
N VAL A 43 -14.26 -16.86 1.81
CA VAL A 43 -14.82 -17.63 0.68
C VAL A 43 -14.59 -19.13 0.87
N GLU A 44 -13.37 -19.55 1.20
CA GLU A 44 -13.04 -20.98 1.36
C GLU A 44 -13.83 -21.66 2.49
N LYS A 45 -14.16 -20.91 3.55
CA LYS A 45 -14.96 -21.42 4.67
C LYS A 45 -16.46 -21.23 4.49
N GLY A 46 -16.89 -20.34 3.58
CA GLY A 46 -18.28 -19.91 3.47
C GLY A 46 -18.76 -19.13 4.70
N GLU A 47 -17.86 -18.46 5.41
CA GLU A 47 -18.14 -17.73 6.65
C GLU A 47 -18.08 -16.23 6.38
N TYR A 48 -19.21 -15.59 6.04
CA TYR A 48 -19.26 -14.16 5.70
C TYR A 48 -18.93 -13.23 6.88
N GLU A 49 -19.08 -13.71 8.11
CA GLU A 49 -18.59 -13.00 9.30
C GLU A 49 -17.09 -12.70 9.21
N TYR A 50 -16.29 -13.55 8.53
CA TYR A 50 -14.87 -13.26 8.32
C TYR A 50 -14.64 -12.08 7.37
N PHE A 51 -15.51 -11.88 6.37
CA PHE A 51 -15.44 -10.69 5.50
C PHE A 51 -15.74 -9.41 6.28
N GLN A 52 -16.75 -9.46 7.15
CA GLN A 52 -17.11 -8.35 8.04
C GLN A 52 -15.97 -8.05 9.03
N GLN A 53 -15.19 -9.07 9.41
CA GLN A 53 -14.06 -8.96 10.32
C GLN A 53 -12.71 -8.57 9.69
N ILE A 54 -12.65 -8.36 8.37
CA ILE A 54 -11.40 -7.91 7.73
C ILE A 54 -10.90 -6.65 8.44
N SER A 55 -11.78 -5.66 8.61
CA SER A 55 -11.44 -4.40 9.28
C SER A 55 -12.33 -4.19 10.50
N LYS A 56 -11.91 -3.28 11.37
CA LYS A 56 -12.72 -2.84 12.51
C LYS A 56 -13.82 -1.93 12.01
N TYR A 57 -15.05 -2.43 12.03
CA TYR A 57 -16.26 -1.72 11.63
C TYR A 57 -17.43 -2.10 12.54
N TYR A 58 -18.43 -1.24 12.59
CA TYR A 58 -19.78 -1.62 12.98
C TYR A 58 -20.48 -2.20 11.75
N TYR A 59 -21.23 -3.27 11.92
CA TYR A 59 -21.98 -3.88 10.84
C TYR A 59 -23.33 -4.38 11.35
N GLN A 60 -24.28 -4.47 10.43
CA GLN A 60 -25.59 -5.07 10.67
C GLN A 60 -25.72 -6.36 9.83
N ASP A 61 -26.71 -7.18 10.14
CA ASP A 61 -27.05 -8.36 9.34
C ASP A 61 -27.14 -8.02 7.85
N ALA A 62 -26.80 -9.00 7.01
CA ALA A 62 -26.71 -8.83 5.57
C ALA A 62 -28.04 -8.34 4.98
N LEU A 63 -27.99 -7.23 4.24
CA LEU A 63 -29.09 -6.73 3.39
C LEU A 63 -29.54 -7.81 2.40
N LEU A 64 -28.58 -8.56 1.88
CA LEU A 64 -28.80 -9.66 0.97
C LEU A 64 -27.74 -10.73 1.22
N SER A 65 -28.13 -12.00 1.28
CA SER A 65 -27.20 -13.12 1.30
C SER A 65 -27.87 -14.32 0.62
N GLU A 66 -27.62 -14.44 -0.68
CA GLU A 66 -28.34 -15.38 -1.53
C GLU A 66 -27.41 -16.13 -2.47
N LYS A 67 -27.75 -17.39 -2.72
CA LYS A 67 -27.17 -18.17 -3.80
C LYS A 67 -28.02 -18.03 -5.05
N VAL A 68 -27.50 -17.33 -6.05
CA VAL A 68 -28.16 -17.12 -7.33
C VAL A 68 -27.76 -18.24 -8.29
N THR A 69 -28.76 -18.87 -8.92
CA THR A 69 -28.54 -19.90 -9.95
C THR A 69 -29.30 -19.50 -11.20
N THR A 70 -28.58 -19.35 -12.30
CA THR A 70 -29.14 -19.01 -13.61
C THR A 70 -29.07 -20.24 -14.54
N ALA A 71 -29.49 -20.09 -15.80
CA ALA A 71 -29.34 -21.14 -16.80
C ALA A 71 -27.86 -21.40 -17.18
N THR A 72 -26.98 -20.40 -17.03
CA THR A 72 -25.59 -20.46 -17.48
C THR A 72 -24.60 -20.71 -16.34
N GLY A 73 -24.98 -20.40 -15.09
CA GLY A 73 -24.04 -20.45 -13.98
C GLY A 73 -24.67 -20.28 -12.60
N SER A 74 -23.82 -20.16 -11.59
CA SER A 74 -24.24 -19.86 -10.22
C SER A 74 -23.19 -19.03 -9.49
N PHE A 75 -23.63 -18.26 -8.50
CA PHE A 75 -22.78 -17.44 -7.65
C PHE A 75 -23.46 -17.19 -6.31
N ASN A 76 -22.70 -16.73 -5.32
CA ASN A 76 -23.28 -16.16 -4.11
C ASN A 76 -23.19 -14.64 -4.20
N LEU A 77 -24.29 -13.94 -3.88
CA LEU A 77 -24.37 -12.49 -3.80
C LEU A 77 -24.65 -12.09 -2.36
N ASN A 78 -23.79 -11.24 -1.82
CA ASN A 78 -23.90 -10.74 -0.47
C ASN A 78 -23.80 -9.22 -0.46
N MET A 79 -24.71 -8.58 0.27
CA MET A 79 -24.72 -7.15 0.49
C MET A 79 -24.89 -6.88 1.97
N PHE A 80 -24.09 -5.98 2.53
CA PHE A 80 -24.20 -5.62 3.94
C PHE A 80 -23.74 -4.17 4.16
N VAL A 81 -24.30 -3.55 5.20
CA VAL A 81 -23.94 -2.19 5.62
C VAL A 81 -22.82 -2.27 6.64
N MET A 82 -21.80 -1.43 6.48
CA MET A 82 -20.74 -1.23 7.46
C MET A 82 -20.53 0.27 7.74
N SER A 83 -20.08 0.58 8.94
CA SER A 83 -19.66 1.92 9.34
C SER A 83 -18.30 1.89 10.04
N SER A 84 -17.45 2.84 9.65
CA SER A 84 -16.16 3.12 10.30
C SER A 84 -16.26 4.13 11.44
N GLY A 85 -17.44 4.68 11.67
CA GLY A 85 -17.69 5.85 12.52
C GLY A 85 -17.54 7.19 11.81
N ASP A 86 -16.81 7.24 10.70
CA ASP A 86 -16.67 8.46 9.90
C ASP A 86 -17.56 8.44 8.65
N TYR A 87 -17.95 7.26 8.17
CA TYR A 87 -18.78 7.09 6.99
C TYR A 87 -19.49 5.73 6.98
N ASN A 88 -20.66 5.70 6.35
CA ASN A 88 -21.39 4.49 6.00
C ASN A 88 -20.87 3.92 4.67
N SER A 89 -20.98 2.61 4.48
CA SER A 89 -20.72 1.96 3.21
C SER A 89 -21.56 0.71 3.08
N VAL A 90 -22.14 0.52 1.89
CA VAL A 90 -22.72 -0.77 1.49
C VAL A 90 -21.64 -1.54 0.76
N VAL A 91 -21.24 -2.68 1.31
CA VAL A 91 -20.34 -3.61 0.65
C VAL A 91 -21.16 -4.59 -0.16
N ILE A 92 -20.76 -4.78 -1.42
CA ILE A 92 -21.31 -5.81 -2.28
C ILE A 92 -20.20 -6.79 -2.62
N LEU A 93 -20.45 -8.07 -2.36
CA LEU A 93 -19.52 -9.17 -2.54
C LEU A 93 -20.16 -10.26 -3.39
N ILE A 94 -19.43 -10.72 -4.40
CA ILE A 94 -19.81 -11.88 -5.21
C ILE A 94 -18.68 -12.90 -5.13
N ASP A 95 -19.01 -14.14 -4.79
CA ASP A 95 -18.06 -15.25 -4.79
C ASP A 95 -18.63 -16.51 -5.46
N HIS A 96 -17.76 -17.51 -5.64
CA HIS A 96 -18.11 -18.78 -6.30
C HIS A 96 -18.78 -18.60 -7.66
N LEU A 97 -18.36 -17.59 -8.43
CA LEU A 97 -18.85 -17.34 -9.78
C LEU A 97 -18.46 -18.51 -10.70
N THR A 98 -19.43 -19.35 -11.03
CA THR A 98 -19.27 -20.56 -11.83
C THR A 98 -20.09 -20.46 -13.10
N GLY A 99 -19.55 -20.91 -14.23
CA GLY A 99 -20.22 -20.85 -15.52
C GLY A 99 -20.03 -19.53 -16.30
N TYR A 100 -19.25 -18.59 -15.73
CA TYR A 100 -18.90 -17.29 -16.34
C TYR A 100 -17.37 -17.17 -16.46
N SER A 101 -16.89 -16.36 -17.40
CA SER A 101 -15.45 -16.13 -17.58
C SER A 101 -14.95 -15.05 -16.62
N GLU A 102 -13.75 -15.21 -16.05
CA GLU A 102 -13.09 -14.15 -15.25
C GLU A 102 -12.83 -12.86 -16.06
N GLN A 103 -12.86 -12.96 -17.40
CA GLN A 103 -12.68 -11.81 -18.31
C GLN A 103 -13.96 -10.98 -18.46
N ASP A 104 -15.10 -11.53 -18.09
CA ASP A 104 -16.37 -10.83 -18.10
C ASP A 104 -16.39 -9.94 -16.87
N GLY A 105 -16.43 -8.62 -17.08
CA GLY A 105 -16.62 -7.68 -15.98
C GLY A 105 -18.01 -7.84 -15.37
N LEU A 106 -18.19 -7.40 -14.13
CA LEU A 106 -19.52 -7.32 -13.51
C LEU A 106 -19.91 -5.86 -13.36
N LEU A 107 -21.15 -5.55 -13.69
CA LEU A 107 -21.77 -4.24 -13.51
C LEU A 107 -22.94 -4.40 -12.57
N LEU A 108 -22.88 -3.75 -11.42
CA LEU A 108 -24.02 -3.60 -10.52
C LEU A 108 -24.70 -2.27 -10.85
N LYS A 109 -26.02 -2.31 -11.06
CA LYS A 109 -26.85 -1.11 -11.13
C LYS A 109 -27.69 -1.02 -9.86
N VAL A 110 -27.64 0.14 -9.24
CA VAL A 110 -28.41 0.44 -8.02
C VAL A 110 -29.35 1.58 -8.33
N SER A 111 -30.66 1.35 -8.20
CA SER A 111 -31.67 2.39 -8.39
C SER A 111 -32.04 3.01 -7.04
N LEU A 112 -32.09 4.33 -7.01
CA LEU A 112 -32.32 5.13 -5.80
C LEU A 112 -33.61 5.93 -5.88
N GLU A 113 -34.14 6.26 -4.71
CA GLU A 113 -35.25 7.19 -4.60
C GLU A 113 -34.81 8.59 -5.03
N ASN A 114 -35.44 9.11 -6.07
CA ASN A 114 -35.19 10.46 -6.55
C ASN A 114 -35.91 11.49 -5.67
N LEU A 115 -35.14 12.22 -4.86
CA LEU A 115 -35.67 13.27 -3.97
C LEU A 115 -35.86 14.63 -4.66
N VAL A 116 -35.51 14.78 -5.94
CA VAL A 116 -35.73 16.01 -6.70
C VAL A 116 -37.11 15.96 -7.34
N GLU A 117 -38.07 16.69 -6.76
CA GLU A 117 -39.54 16.73 -7.02
C GLU A 117 -40.03 16.90 -8.48
N THR A 118 -39.21 16.78 -9.52
CA THR A 118 -39.60 17.13 -10.91
C THR A 118 -39.47 16.03 -11.94
N LYS A 119 -39.06 14.80 -11.62
CA LYS A 119 -39.05 13.71 -12.59
C LYS A 119 -39.38 12.37 -11.94
N ASP A 120 -40.39 11.68 -12.50
CA ASP A 120 -40.72 10.26 -12.25
C ASP A 120 -39.61 9.29 -12.73
N GLU A 121 -38.36 9.75 -12.86
CA GLU A 121 -37.22 8.96 -13.32
C GLU A 121 -36.41 8.53 -12.09
N LEU A 122 -36.31 7.21 -11.89
CA LEU A 122 -35.39 6.59 -10.94
C LEU A 122 -33.96 7.03 -11.24
N GLU A 123 -33.20 7.30 -10.19
CA GLU A 123 -31.78 7.61 -10.32
C GLU A 123 -30.98 6.31 -10.28
N VAL A 124 -30.13 6.06 -11.28
CA VAL A 124 -29.40 4.80 -11.44
C VAL A 124 -27.90 5.03 -11.31
N VAL A 125 -27.27 4.27 -10.40
CA VAL A 125 -25.83 4.27 -10.14
C VAL A 125 -25.23 3.02 -10.75
N GLU A 126 -24.20 3.20 -11.57
CA GLU A 126 -23.45 2.10 -12.19
C GLU A 126 -22.13 1.86 -11.44
N LEU A 127 -22.01 0.69 -10.80
CA LEU A 127 -20.83 0.27 -10.06
C LEU A 127 -20.15 -0.90 -10.78
N PHE A 128 -18.96 -0.65 -11.30
CA PHE A 128 -18.13 -1.71 -11.87
C PHE A 128 -17.46 -2.49 -10.75
N MET A 129 -17.60 -3.82 -10.77
CA MET A 129 -16.92 -4.69 -9.82
C MET A 129 -15.64 -5.25 -10.45
N ASP A 130 -14.56 -5.20 -9.68
CA ASP A 130 -13.24 -5.62 -10.12
C ASP A 130 -12.78 -6.87 -9.35
N ASN A 131 -12.05 -7.77 -10.04
CA ASN A 131 -11.38 -8.94 -9.47
C ASN A 131 -9.85 -8.78 -9.41
N THR A 132 -9.30 -7.57 -9.62
CA THR A 132 -7.85 -7.33 -9.58
C THR A 132 -7.21 -7.69 -8.24
N LEU A 133 -7.97 -7.69 -7.14
CA LEU A 133 -7.48 -8.08 -5.81
C LEU A 133 -7.40 -9.60 -5.64
N SER A 134 -8.46 -10.33 -6.01
CA SER A 134 -8.53 -11.80 -5.91
C SER A 134 -9.29 -12.39 -7.08
N LYS A 135 -8.84 -13.57 -7.54
CA LYS A 135 -9.55 -14.37 -8.55
C LYS A 135 -10.73 -15.16 -7.97
N LYS A 136 -10.92 -15.16 -6.64
CA LYS A 136 -11.96 -15.97 -5.97
C LYS A 136 -13.26 -15.21 -5.73
N TRP A 137 -13.21 -13.88 -5.73
CA TRP A 137 -14.35 -13.04 -5.38
C TRP A 137 -14.22 -11.65 -6.01
N TYR A 138 -15.36 -10.99 -6.18
CA TYR A 138 -15.50 -9.61 -6.65
C TYR A 138 -16.06 -8.78 -5.51
N ILE A 139 -15.51 -7.59 -5.28
CA ILE A 139 -16.03 -6.66 -4.27
C ILE A 139 -16.22 -5.28 -4.90
N THR A 140 -17.26 -4.59 -4.45
CA THR A 140 -17.37 -3.15 -4.64
C THR A 140 -18.03 -2.54 -3.42
N THR A 141 -17.94 -1.22 -3.30
CA THR A 141 -18.51 -0.47 -2.20
C THR A 141 -19.32 0.70 -2.76
N LEU A 142 -20.55 0.85 -2.27
CA LEU A 142 -21.34 2.04 -2.46
C LEU A 142 -21.22 2.90 -1.19
N ASP A 143 -20.84 4.16 -1.36
CA ASP A 143 -20.94 5.17 -0.29
C ASP A 143 -22.31 5.82 -0.42
N PRO A 144 -23.29 5.50 0.45
CA PRO A 144 -24.64 6.02 0.34
C PRO A 144 -24.72 7.54 0.57
N ASN A 145 -23.67 8.15 1.15
CA ASN A 145 -23.58 9.59 1.37
C ASN A 145 -22.89 10.34 0.22
N LYS A 146 -22.19 9.64 -0.69
CA LYS A 146 -21.40 10.28 -1.77
C LYS A 146 -21.71 9.72 -3.15
N ILE A 147 -22.97 9.37 -3.37
CA ILE A 147 -23.40 8.85 -4.66
C ILE A 147 -23.23 9.92 -5.76
N TYR A 148 -23.52 11.19 -5.44
CA TYR A 148 -23.32 12.33 -6.34
C TYR A 148 -22.64 13.51 -5.67
N GLU A 149 -22.03 14.37 -6.49
CA GLU A 149 -21.42 15.61 -6.03
C GLU A 149 -22.52 16.57 -5.51
N GLY A 150 -22.49 16.88 -4.21
CA GLY A 150 -23.43 17.80 -3.57
C GLY A 150 -24.68 17.17 -2.96
N GLN A 151 -24.81 15.85 -2.96
CA GLN A 151 -25.85 15.17 -2.18
C GLN A 151 -25.41 15.10 -0.71
N GLU A 152 -26.22 15.68 0.19
CA GLU A 152 -25.92 15.72 1.63
C GLU A 152 -26.69 14.65 2.44
N ASN A 153 -27.65 13.95 1.83
CA ASN A 153 -28.54 13.01 2.53
C ASN A 153 -28.55 11.62 1.89
N ILE A 154 -28.62 10.59 2.74
CA ILE A 154 -28.79 9.18 2.35
C ILE A 154 -30.20 8.99 1.77
N GLN A 155 -30.27 8.29 0.63
CA GLN A 155 -31.51 7.92 -0.05
C GLN A 155 -31.83 6.44 0.12
N ASP A 156 -33.11 6.10 -0.01
CA ASP A 156 -33.55 4.71 -0.08
C ASP A 156 -32.99 4.05 -1.36
N ILE A 157 -32.50 2.82 -1.23
CA ILE A 157 -32.21 1.96 -2.36
C ILE A 157 -33.50 1.25 -2.74
N LEU A 158 -33.96 1.47 -3.96
CA LEU A 158 -35.21 0.93 -4.47
C LEU A 158 -34.99 -0.40 -5.19
N ASP A 159 -33.87 -0.53 -5.89
CA ASP A 159 -33.60 -1.69 -6.73
C ASP A 159 -32.10 -1.97 -6.87
N VAL A 160 -31.78 -3.24 -7.15
CA VAL A 160 -30.43 -3.73 -7.39
C VAL A 160 -30.46 -4.76 -8.51
N GLU A 161 -29.79 -4.43 -9.61
CA GLU A 161 -29.61 -5.32 -10.75
C GLU A 161 -28.12 -5.66 -10.92
N LEU A 162 -27.81 -6.92 -11.21
CA LEU A 162 -26.46 -7.36 -11.54
C LEU A 162 -26.39 -7.81 -12.98
N TYR A 163 -25.40 -7.30 -13.71
CA TYR A 163 -25.14 -7.62 -15.09
C TYR A 163 -23.75 -8.22 -15.28
N LEU A 164 -23.67 -9.22 -16.15
CA LEU A 164 -22.45 -9.64 -16.79
C LEU A 164 -22.15 -8.68 -17.95
N ILE A 165 -21.00 -8.04 -17.91
CA ILE A 165 -20.55 -7.12 -18.96
C ILE A 165 -19.97 -7.96 -20.10
N GLY A 166 -20.59 -7.91 -21.26
CA GLY A 166 -20.07 -8.56 -22.47
C GLY A 166 -18.77 -7.93 -22.96
N GLU A 167 -18.03 -8.65 -23.82
CA GLU A 167 -16.85 -8.10 -24.49
C GLU A 167 -17.18 -6.76 -25.18
N LYS A 168 -16.25 -5.79 -25.09
CA LYS A 168 -16.39 -4.53 -25.82
C LYS A 168 -16.46 -4.86 -27.31
N PRO A 169 -17.56 -4.52 -28.00
CA PRO A 169 -17.67 -4.87 -29.41
C PRO A 169 -16.61 -4.16 -30.26
N GLU A 170 -16.31 -4.70 -31.43
CA GLU A 170 -15.57 -3.96 -32.45
C GLU A 170 -16.36 -2.70 -32.88
N LYS A 171 -15.65 -1.69 -33.38
CA LYS A 171 -16.20 -0.35 -33.65
C LYS A 171 -17.58 -0.39 -34.34
N GLY A 172 -18.60 0.07 -33.63
CA GLY A 172 -19.94 0.32 -34.18
C GLY A 172 -21.04 -0.61 -33.64
N GLU A 173 -20.70 -1.59 -32.82
CA GLU A 173 -21.68 -2.48 -32.18
C GLU A 173 -21.97 -2.05 -30.73
N GLU A 174 -23.19 -2.33 -30.26
CA GLU A 174 -23.62 -2.08 -28.88
C GLU A 174 -23.14 -3.21 -27.95
N ARG A 175 -22.69 -2.85 -26.75
CA ARG A 175 -22.30 -3.82 -25.71
C ARG A 175 -23.56 -4.57 -25.26
N ILE A 176 -23.54 -5.89 -25.32
CA ILE A 176 -24.64 -6.72 -24.83
C ILE A 176 -24.32 -7.15 -23.41
N ASP A 177 -25.02 -6.56 -22.44
CA ASP A 177 -24.93 -6.92 -21.03
C ASP A 177 -26.01 -7.97 -20.70
N THR A 178 -25.63 -9.02 -19.95
CA THR A 178 -26.57 -10.08 -19.57
C THR A 178 -27.01 -9.91 -18.12
N LEU A 179 -28.31 -9.73 -17.89
CA LEU A 179 -28.88 -9.65 -16.54
C LEU A 179 -28.70 -11.01 -15.82
N LEU A 180 -28.04 -10.97 -14.67
CA LEU A 180 -27.75 -12.13 -13.82
C LEU A 180 -28.66 -12.19 -12.59
N TYR A 181 -29.03 -11.03 -12.06
CA TYR A 181 -29.88 -10.89 -10.90
C TYR A 181 -30.64 -9.57 -11.01
N ASP A 182 -31.89 -9.60 -10.56
CA ASP A 182 -32.82 -8.47 -10.56
C ASP A 182 -33.65 -8.59 -9.30
N PHE A 183 -33.62 -7.56 -8.46
CA PHE A 183 -34.44 -7.52 -7.27
C PHE A 183 -35.86 -7.11 -7.66
N ASP A 184 -36.81 -8.03 -7.52
CA ASP A 184 -38.20 -7.77 -7.88
C ASP A 184 -38.84 -6.70 -6.96
N GLN A 185 -38.91 -5.46 -7.48
CA GLN A 185 -39.51 -4.27 -6.84
C GLN A 185 -40.95 -4.46 -6.36
N THR A 186 -41.65 -5.53 -6.77
CA THR A 186 -43.01 -5.82 -6.28
C THR A 186 -43.10 -6.02 -4.76
N SER A 187 -41.95 -6.13 -4.08
CA SER A 187 -41.82 -6.32 -2.63
C SER A 187 -41.63 -5.03 -1.82
N GLY A 188 -41.40 -3.87 -2.46
CA GLY A 188 -41.14 -2.59 -1.79
C GLY A 188 -39.69 -2.12 -1.88
N VAL A 189 -39.29 -1.19 -1.00
CA VAL A 189 -37.93 -0.62 -0.92
C VAL A 189 -36.93 -1.73 -0.59
N PHE A 190 -35.84 -1.84 -1.37
CA PHE A 190 -34.76 -2.81 -1.13
C PHE A 190 -34.04 -2.53 0.19
N ALA A 191 -33.58 -1.29 0.41
CA ALA A 191 -32.97 -0.87 1.68
C ALA A 191 -33.33 0.59 1.99
N SER A 192 -33.93 0.83 3.15
CA SER A 192 -34.29 2.18 3.58
C SER A 192 -33.07 2.96 4.06
N LYS A 193 -33.11 4.29 3.94
CA LYS A 193 -32.08 5.19 4.43
C LYS A 193 -31.80 5.03 5.92
N GLU A 194 -32.82 4.69 6.72
CA GLU A 194 -32.67 4.44 8.16
C GLU A 194 -31.80 3.21 8.42
N TYR A 195 -31.87 2.20 7.56
CA TYR A 195 -31.02 1.01 7.65
C TYR A 195 -29.60 1.29 7.11
N LEU A 196 -29.49 2.19 6.13
CA LEU A 196 -28.22 2.56 5.52
C LEU A 196 -27.40 3.53 6.38
N ASP A 197 -28.05 4.31 7.26
CA ASP A 197 -27.39 5.25 8.17
C ASP A 197 -26.94 4.60 9.48
N LEU A 198 -26.07 3.59 9.38
CA LEU A 198 -25.53 2.91 10.55
C LEU A 198 -24.75 3.87 11.47
N ASN A 199 -24.09 4.88 10.90
CA ASN A 199 -23.36 5.89 11.65
C ASN A 199 -24.28 6.73 12.55
N GLY A 200 -25.39 7.23 12.01
CA GLY A 200 -26.39 7.99 12.79
C GLY A 200 -27.06 7.17 13.89
N VAL A 201 -27.02 5.84 13.81
CA VAL A 201 -27.51 4.94 14.86
C VAL A 201 -26.44 4.65 15.91
N VAL A 202 -25.20 4.39 15.49
CA VAL A 202 -24.09 4.03 16.38
C VAL A 202 -23.63 5.20 17.24
N PHE A 203 -23.66 6.42 16.69
CA PHE A 203 -23.19 7.62 17.37
C PHE A 203 -24.36 8.53 17.72
N ASN A 204 -24.44 8.94 18.99
CA ASN A 204 -25.45 9.89 19.42
C ASN A 204 -25.11 11.33 19.01
N ASP A 205 -26.03 12.27 19.28
CA ASP A 205 -25.88 13.72 18.97
C ASP A 205 -24.61 14.38 19.54
N ASP A 206 -23.90 13.73 20.48
CA ASP A 206 -22.63 14.18 21.08
C ASP A 206 -21.40 13.46 20.47
N ASP A 207 -21.54 12.78 19.33
CA ASP A 207 -20.53 11.90 18.69
C ASP A 207 -20.01 10.77 19.61
N LYS A 208 -20.79 10.37 20.62
CA LYS A 208 -20.43 9.22 21.47
C LYS A 208 -21.05 7.96 20.91
N ALA A 209 -20.19 6.97 20.66
CA ALA A 209 -20.61 5.63 20.34
C ALA A 209 -21.48 5.04 21.47
N LEU A 210 -22.56 4.37 21.08
CA LEU A 210 -23.37 3.55 21.98
C LEU A 210 -22.52 2.44 22.62
N SER A 211 -22.92 2.00 23.81
CA SER A 211 -22.27 0.86 24.46
C SER A 211 -22.51 -0.43 23.68
N SER A 212 -21.62 -1.42 23.84
CA SER A 212 -21.78 -2.72 23.15
C SER A 212 -23.09 -3.43 23.47
N ALA A 213 -23.68 -3.19 24.65
CA ALA A 213 -24.99 -3.74 25.00
C ALA A 213 -26.13 -3.06 24.21
N GLU A 214 -26.08 -1.74 24.08
CA GLU A 214 -27.05 -0.97 23.29
C GLU A 214 -26.95 -1.31 21.80
N LEU A 215 -25.73 -1.46 21.28
CA LEU A 215 -25.51 -1.88 19.88
C LEU A 215 -26.09 -3.28 19.63
N LEU A 216 -25.84 -4.23 20.54
CA LEU A 216 -26.37 -5.59 20.40
C LEU A 216 -27.90 -5.63 20.44
N ASP A 217 -28.53 -4.81 21.29
CA ASP A 217 -29.99 -4.67 21.36
C ASP A 217 -30.59 -4.13 20.04
N LEU A 218 -29.80 -3.37 19.28
CA LEU A 218 -30.15 -2.86 17.95
C LEU A 218 -29.78 -3.83 16.80
N GLY A 219 -29.22 -5.00 17.12
CA GLY A 219 -28.73 -5.95 16.11
C GLY A 219 -27.45 -5.48 15.39
N ILE A 220 -26.72 -4.54 15.98
CA ILE A 220 -25.46 -4.01 15.45
C ILE A 220 -24.30 -4.71 16.15
N LEU A 221 -23.37 -5.22 15.35
CA LEU A 221 -22.19 -5.92 15.83
C LEU A 221 -20.94 -5.06 15.61
N GLU A 222 -20.06 -5.04 16.61
CA GLU A 222 -18.73 -4.42 16.50
C GLU A 222 -17.70 -5.51 16.18
N SER A 223 -17.01 -5.35 15.05
CA SER A 223 -15.88 -6.20 14.69
C SER A 223 -14.60 -5.72 15.37
N ASP A 224 -13.86 -6.63 16.02
CA ASP A 224 -12.52 -6.35 16.54
C ASP A 224 -11.47 -6.16 15.43
N GLY A 225 -11.80 -6.57 14.20
CA GLY A 225 -10.92 -6.50 13.03
C GLY A 225 -9.75 -7.49 13.06
N HIS A 226 -9.35 -7.99 11.90
CA HIS A 226 -8.15 -8.81 11.80
C HIS A 226 -6.88 -7.97 11.94
N SER A 227 -5.95 -8.43 12.79
CA SER A 227 -4.71 -7.71 13.05
C SER A 227 -3.84 -7.55 11.78
N PHE A 228 -3.38 -6.32 11.53
CA PHE A 228 -2.39 -6.04 10.49
C PHE A 228 -0.97 -6.47 10.86
N ALA A 229 -0.73 -6.96 12.09
CA ALA A 229 0.61 -7.22 12.62
C ALA A 229 1.44 -8.16 11.72
N GLU A 230 0.83 -9.21 11.18
CA GLU A 230 1.51 -10.15 10.29
C GLU A 230 1.94 -9.53 8.94
N PHE A 231 1.26 -8.48 8.50
CA PHE A 231 1.54 -7.80 7.24
C PHE A 231 2.50 -6.62 7.39
N GLN A 232 2.77 -6.15 8.62
CA GLN A 232 3.75 -5.09 8.88
C GLN A 232 5.12 -5.43 8.29
N GLY A 233 5.47 -6.72 8.16
CA GLY A 233 6.69 -7.18 7.49
C GLY A 233 6.84 -6.70 6.05
N VAL A 234 5.73 -6.51 5.32
CA VAL A 234 5.71 -5.95 3.96
C VAL A 234 6.18 -4.50 3.97
N LEU A 235 5.62 -3.71 4.90
CA LEU A 235 5.97 -2.31 5.08
C LEU A 235 7.43 -2.15 5.49
N TRP A 236 7.88 -2.91 6.48
CA TRP A 236 9.26 -2.88 6.95
C TRP A 236 10.27 -3.31 5.89
N ARG A 237 9.93 -4.33 5.08
CA ARG A 237 10.77 -4.78 3.97
C ARG A 237 10.97 -3.67 2.94
N ASN A 238 9.90 -3.05 2.49
CA ASN A 238 9.96 -2.02 1.44
C ASN A 238 10.66 -0.76 1.94
N MET A 239 10.36 -0.32 3.17
CA MET A 239 11.05 0.80 3.82
C MET A 239 12.53 0.49 4.07
N GLY A 240 12.87 -0.74 4.45
CA GLY A 240 14.26 -1.19 4.63
C GLY A 240 15.07 -1.12 3.34
N ILE A 241 14.51 -1.60 2.23
CA ILE A 241 15.13 -1.49 0.89
C ILE A 241 15.38 -0.02 0.53
N TYR A 242 14.37 0.83 0.73
CA TYR A 242 14.48 2.26 0.47
C TYR A 242 15.58 2.92 1.30
N VAL A 243 15.67 2.65 2.61
CA VAL A 243 16.72 3.20 3.48
C VAL A 243 18.10 2.78 3.00
N VAL A 244 18.30 1.51 2.62
CA VAL A 244 19.58 1.03 2.08
C VAL A 244 19.96 1.78 0.80
N LEU A 245 19.00 1.99 -0.12
CA LEU A 245 19.24 2.75 -1.35
C LEU A 245 19.62 4.20 -1.06
N VAL A 246 18.92 4.87 -0.13
CA VAL A 246 19.24 6.25 0.28
C VAL A 246 20.63 6.33 0.88
N ILE A 247 21.03 5.38 1.74
CA ILE A 247 22.38 5.34 2.33
C ILE A 247 23.44 5.21 1.23
N ILE A 248 23.24 4.31 0.27
CA ILE A 248 24.16 4.12 -0.86
C ILE A 248 24.27 5.41 -1.67
N ILE A 249 23.14 6.03 -2.05
CA ILE A 249 23.12 7.26 -2.85
C ILE A 249 23.78 8.42 -2.08
N ALA A 250 23.46 8.59 -0.80
CA ALA A 250 24.06 9.61 0.05
C ALA A 250 25.59 9.41 0.17
N TYR A 251 26.05 8.16 0.32
CA TYR A 251 27.47 7.82 0.34
C TYR A 251 28.16 8.21 -0.98
N LEU A 252 27.55 7.84 -2.12
CA LEU A 252 28.07 8.18 -3.45
C LEU A 252 28.12 9.70 -3.69
N MET A 253 27.11 10.46 -3.24
CA MET A 253 27.03 11.89 -3.48
C MET A 253 27.93 12.72 -2.56
N PHE A 254 28.07 12.35 -1.28
CA PHE A 254 28.76 13.18 -0.29
C PHE A 254 30.16 12.69 0.08
N PHE A 255 30.47 11.42 -0.12
CA PHE A 255 31.72 10.80 0.35
C PHE A 255 32.59 10.26 -0.79
N ARG A 256 32.00 9.76 -1.89
CA ARG A 256 32.74 9.26 -3.06
C ARG A 256 33.23 10.40 -3.97
N GLY A 257 34.23 11.14 -3.52
CA GLY A 257 34.88 12.17 -4.35
C GLY A 257 35.76 13.18 -3.61
N ARG A 258 35.89 13.08 -2.29
CA ARG A 258 36.62 14.10 -1.51
C ARG A 258 38.13 14.12 -1.76
N ASP A 259 38.68 13.11 -2.45
CA ASP A 259 40.13 12.98 -2.68
C ASP A 259 40.64 13.45 -4.06
N ARG A 260 39.79 13.98 -4.96
CA ARG A 260 40.26 14.41 -6.31
C ARG A 260 40.53 15.90 -6.50
N PHE A 261 40.28 16.72 -5.49
CA PHE A 261 40.72 18.12 -5.49
C PHE A 261 41.34 18.48 -4.15
N GLY A 262 42.35 17.69 -3.76
CA GLY A 262 43.38 18.20 -2.87
C GLY A 262 43.96 19.46 -3.50
N ASN A 263 43.88 20.57 -2.76
CA ASN A 263 44.60 21.80 -3.03
C ASN A 263 45.90 21.53 -3.79
N LYS A 264 46.03 22.04 -5.02
CA LYS A 264 47.35 22.43 -5.54
C LYS A 264 47.86 23.54 -4.63
N LYS A 265 48.32 23.19 -3.42
CA LYS A 265 49.49 23.87 -2.88
C LYS A 265 50.57 23.62 -3.91
N ILE A 266 51.10 24.71 -4.45
CA ILE A 266 52.31 24.71 -5.25
C ILE A 266 53.38 24.02 -4.38
N SER A 267 53.58 22.73 -4.62
CA SER A 267 54.69 21.99 -4.07
C SER A 267 55.94 22.60 -4.69
N LYS A 268 56.75 23.27 -3.86
CA LYS A 268 58.06 23.80 -4.24
C LYS A 268 59.12 22.71 -4.45
N TYR A 269 58.71 21.44 -4.47
CA TYR A 269 59.58 20.30 -4.72
C TYR A 269 58.91 19.38 -5.74
N GLY A 270 59.56 19.24 -6.89
CA GLY A 270 59.18 18.30 -7.95
C GLY A 270 59.30 16.85 -7.52
N PRO A 271 58.84 15.91 -8.36
CA PRO A 271 58.79 14.49 -8.02
C PRO A 271 60.20 13.90 -7.86
N LYS A 272 60.41 13.14 -6.77
CA LYS A 272 61.56 12.22 -6.64
C LYS A 272 61.44 11.13 -7.71
N PRO A 273 62.50 10.83 -8.49
CA PRO A 273 62.49 9.68 -9.39
C PRO A 273 62.63 8.37 -8.63
N ALA A 274 61.94 7.34 -9.09
CA ALA A 274 62.03 5.95 -8.64
C ALA A 274 63.33 5.28 -9.16
N PRO A 275 63.88 4.28 -8.46
CA PRO A 275 65.21 3.75 -8.72
C PRO A 275 65.22 2.72 -9.85
N GLY A 276 66.28 2.73 -10.66
CA GLY A 276 66.73 1.57 -11.44
C GLY A 276 66.47 1.62 -12.94
N LYS A 277 67.39 2.25 -13.69
CA LYS A 277 68.00 1.69 -14.91
C LYS A 277 69.24 2.52 -15.26
N GLU A 278 70.34 1.81 -15.41
CA GLU A 278 71.68 2.31 -15.65
C GLU A 278 71.71 3.32 -16.80
N THR A 279 72.26 4.51 -16.53
CA THR A 279 72.75 5.39 -17.58
C THR A 279 74.17 5.77 -17.20
N LYS A 280 75.14 5.31 -18.01
CA LYS A 280 76.57 5.57 -17.84
C LYS A 280 76.82 7.07 -17.69
N VAL A 281 77.40 7.48 -16.56
CA VAL A 281 78.01 8.80 -16.40
C VAL A 281 79.51 8.59 -16.30
N VAL A 282 80.24 9.15 -17.26
CA VAL A 282 81.69 9.21 -17.30
C VAL A 282 82.17 10.02 -16.10
N THR A 283 82.94 9.36 -15.23
CA THR A 283 83.55 9.92 -14.02
C THR A 283 84.65 10.91 -14.41
N GLN A 284 84.56 12.16 -13.94
CA GLN A 284 85.75 12.96 -13.65
C GLN A 284 86.02 12.86 -12.15
N GLU A 285 87.17 12.31 -11.79
CA GLU A 285 87.63 12.14 -10.41
C GLU A 285 87.88 13.49 -9.74
N PRO A 286 87.55 13.62 -8.45
CA PRO A 286 88.33 14.44 -7.55
C PRO A 286 89.09 13.58 -6.53
N VAL A 287 90.28 14.07 -6.26
CA VAL A 287 91.39 13.52 -5.47
C VAL A 287 90.98 13.07 -4.07
N LYS A 288 91.50 11.90 -3.68
CA LYS A 288 91.36 11.26 -2.36
C LYS A 288 91.87 12.14 -1.22
N GLN A 289 91.09 12.27 -0.16
CA GLN A 289 91.62 12.48 1.19
C GLN A 289 91.17 11.34 2.10
N ASN A 290 92.14 10.54 2.55
CA ASN A 290 91.97 9.46 3.50
C ASN A 290 91.77 10.03 4.90
N PHE A 291 90.69 9.65 5.58
CA PHE A 291 90.71 9.49 7.03
C PHE A 291 89.95 8.22 7.39
N ASN A 292 90.69 7.31 8.02
CA ASN A 292 90.25 6.00 8.47
C ASN A 292 90.05 6.09 9.99
N SER A 293 88.90 5.73 10.52
CA SER A 293 88.82 5.16 11.87
C SER A 293 87.55 4.32 12.04
N LYS A 294 87.80 3.09 12.47
CA LYS A 294 86.85 2.01 12.75
C LYS A 294 86.06 2.28 14.04
N SER A 295 84.78 1.87 13.99
CA SER A 295 83.98 1.12 14.98
C SER A 295 84.12 1.39 16.49
N LEU A 296 82.98 1.62 17.13
CA LEU A 296 82.52 1.04 18.41
C LEU A 296 80.97 1.06 18.33
N GLY A 297 80.19 0.01 18.53
CA GLY A 297 80.33 -1.15 19.42
C GLY A 297 79.47 -0.91 20.67
N GLU A 298 78.23 -1.38 20.64
CA GLU A 298 77.20 -1.25 21.70
C GLU A 298 77.56 -1.97 23.02
N PRO A 299 76.98 -1.55 24.18
CA PRO A 299 77.19 -2.20 25.46
C PRO A 299 75.95 -3.00 25.97
N GLU A 300 76.23 -3.93 26.90
CA GLU A 300 75.48 -4.37 28.11
C GLU A 300 75.63 -5.89 28.30
N LYS A 301 76.37 -6.42 29.30
CA LYS A 301 76.03 -6.62 30.75
C LYS A 301 74.68 -7.33 30.92
N GLN A 302 74.44 -8.31 31.77
CA GLN A 302 75.09 -9.10 32.84
C GLN A 302 74.19 -10.37 32.89
N ASP A 303 74.52 -11.51 33.48
CA ASP A 303 74.61 -11.67 34.93
C ASP A 303 74.99 -13.11 35.30
N LYS A 304 75.53 -13.24 36.51
CA LYS A 304 75.94 -14.46 37.19
C LYS A 304 74.72 -15.25 37.69
N ASN A 305 74.83 -16.57 37.72
CA ASN A 305 74.90 -17.27 39.00
C ASN A 305 75.25 -18.76 38.87
N ASP A 306 76.07 -19.18 39.83
CA ASP A 306 76.71 -20.47 39.98
C ASP A 306 75.76 -21.60 40.41
N LYS A 307 76.11 -22.83 39.98
CA LYS A 307 75.88 -24.09 40.71
C LYS A 307 76.93 -25.13 40.28
N LYS A 308 78.07 -25.16 40.98
CA LYS A 308 78.62 -26.29 41.76
C LYS A 308 80.10 -26.09 42.05
#